data_AF-A0A7S4VMM2-F1
#
_entry.id   AF-A0A7S4VMM2-F1
#
_cell.length_a   1.000
_cell.length_b   1.000
_cell.length_c   1.000
_cell.angle_alpha   90.00
_cell.angle_beta   90.00
_cell.angle_gamma   90.00
#
_symmetry.space_group_name_H-M   'P 1'
#
loop_
_entity.id
_entity.type
_entity.pdbx_description
1 polymer ?
#
loop_
_entity_poly.entity_id
_entity_poly.type
_entity_poly.pdbx_seq_one_letter_code
_entity_poly.pdbx_strand_id
1 'polypeptide(L)'
;VSAISLPEHPVVIFLEDLQWADEASLNLMRNLAQRSSALIIGSYREDEVPPDSAFGKLLIEVNALNVFQIRVPPLDLSAVNILVSYALRMSQRLIRPLA
;
A
#
# COMPACT_ATOMS: atom_id res chain seq x y z
N VAL A 1 20.16 -3.78 4.31
CA VAL A 1 19.40 -2.63 4.88
C VAL A 1 20.31 -1.57 5.48
N SER A 2 21.26 -1.92 6.36
CA SER A 2 22.15 -0.92 6.99
C SER A 2 23.01 -0.12 5.99
N ALA A 3 23.23 -0.66 4.78
CA ALA A 3 23.87 0.07 3.68
C ALA A 3 23.03 1.25 3.14
N ILE A 4 21.72 1.25 3.38
CA ILE A 4 20.79 2.26 2.87
C ILE A 4 19.99 2.95 3.99
N SER A 5 20.04 2.48 5.23
CA SER A 5 19.15 2.92 6.31
C SER A 5 19.89 2.94 7.65
N LEU A 6 20.09 4.13 8.20
CA LEU A 6 20.76 4.38 9.47
C LEU A 6 19.81 5.13 10.41
N PRO A 7 19.95 5.03 11.75
CA PRO A 7 19.11 5.80 12.68
C PRO A 7 19.11 7.31 12.39
N GLU A 8 20.23 7.87 11.97
CA GLU A 8 20.42 9.28 11.62
C GLU A 8 19.85 9.64 10.23
N HIS A 9 19.65 8.62 9.38
CA HIS A 9 19.15 8.74 8.02
C HIS A 9 18.12 7.63 7.75
N PRO A 10 16.92 7.72 8.36
CA PRO A 10 15.91 6.70 8.19
C PRO A 10 15.37 6.70 6.76
N VAL A 11 14.95 5.53 6.28
CA VAL A 11 14.40 5.36 4.93
C VAL A 11 12.95 4.90 4.97
N VAL A 12 12.15 5.46 4.06
CA VAL A 12 10.81 4.97 3.75
C VAL A 12 10.89 4.10 2.50
N ILE A 13 10.44 2.85 2.60
CA ILE A 13 10.36 1.91 1.49
C ILE A 13 8.88 1.70 1.16
N PHE A 14 8.49 2.01 -0.08
CA PHE A 14 7.14 1.79 -0.57
C PHE A 14 7.11 0.62 -1.54
N LEU A 15 6.22 -0.34 -1.28
CA LEU A 15 6.06 -1.57 -2.06
C LEU A 15 4.62 -1.68 -2.54
N GLU A 16 4.45 -1.85 -3.85
CA GLU A 16 3.15 -1.95 -4.51
C GLU A 16 2.78 -3.41 -4.80
N ASP A 17 1.49 -3.70 -4.90
CA ASP A 17 0.93 -4.99 -5.32
C ASP A 17 1.41 -6.20 -4.49
N LEU A 18 1.44 -6.05 -3.16
CA LEU A 18 1.92 -7.12 -2.28
C LEU A 18 1.12 -8.42 -2.34
N GLN A 19 -0.13 -8.37 -2.83
CA GLN A 19 -0.94 -9.58 -3.06
C GLN A 19 -0.29 -10.57 -4.04
N TRP A 20 0.66 -10.13 -4.87
CA TRP A 20 1.37 -10.98 -5.84
C TRP A 20 2.79 -11.36 -5.40
N ALA A 21 3.21 -10.96 -4.20
CA ALA A 21 4.55 -11.26 -3.71
C ALA A 21 4.72 -12.76 -3.41
N ASP A 22 5.85 -13.33 -3.84
CA ASP A 22 6.23 -14.70 -3.52
C ASP A 22 6.75 -14.84 -2.07
N GLU A 23 6.86 -16.07 -1.59
CA GLU A 23 7.31 -16.34 -0.21
C GLU A 23 8.70 -15.76 0.10
N ALA A 24 9.61 -15.77 -0.88
CA ALA A 24 10.95 -15.21 -0.72
C ALA A 24 10.90 -13.69 -0.48
N SER A 25 10.07 -12.98 -1.24
CA SER A 25 9.84 -11.54 -1.10
C SER A 25 9.16 -11.21 0.24
N LEU A 26 8.16 -12.00 0.64
CA LEU A 26 7.50 -11.85 1.94
C LEU A 26 8.48 -12.08 3.11
N ASN A 27 9.36 -13.08 3.00
CA ASN A 27 10.42 -13.33 3.97
C ASN A 27 11.40 -12.16 4.07
N LEU A 28 11.79 -11.57 2.93
CA LEU A 28 12.61 -10.36 2.92
C LEU A 28 11.90 -9.23 3.67
N MET A 29 10.63 -8.97 3.39
CA MET A 29 9.87 -7.92 4.08
C MET A 29 9.82 -8.12 5.60
N ARG A 30 9.61 -9.35 6.10
CA ARG A 30 9.68 -9.62 7.55
C ARG A 30 11.03 -9.20 8.14
N ASN A 31 12.12 -9.55 7.45
CA ASN A 31 13.47 -9.17 7.90
C ASN A 31 13.72 -7.65 7.85
N LEU A 32 13.14 -6.96 6.86
CA LEU A 32 13.21 -5.50 6.76
C LEU A 32 12.43 -4.82 7.89
N ALA A 33 11.22 -5.31 8.19
CA ALA A 33 10.32 -4.73 9.20
C ALA A 33 10.88 -4.82 10.64
N GLN A 34 11.75 -5.79 10.91
CA GLN A 34 12.40 -5.95 12.22
C GLN A 34 13.56 -4.94 12.45
N ARG A 35 13.89 -4.08 11.47
CA ARG A 35 15.01 -3.13 11.59
C ARG A 35 14.54 -1.74 11.99
N SER A 36 15.21 -1.14 12.97
CA SER A 36 14.77 0.09 13.64
C SER A 36 14.86 1.39 12.83
N SER A 37 15.53 1.39 11.67
CA SER A 37 15.77 2.62 10.88
C SER A 37 14.94 2.74 9.61
N ALA A 38 14.02 1.81 9.33
CA ALA A 38 13.21 1.85 8.11
C ALA A 38 11.71 1.81 8.41
N LEU A 39 10.94 2.61 7.67
CA LEU A 39 9.48 2.51 7.60
C LEU A 39 9.09 1.82 6.29
N ILE A 40 8.31 0.75 6.40
CA ILE A 40 7.79 0.03 5.23
C ILE A 40 6.32 0.39 5.06
N ILE A 41 5.96 0.80 3.85
CA ILE A 41 4.58 1.04 3.45
C ILE A 41 4.27 0.09 2.31
N GLY A 42 3.21 -0.70 2.46
CA GLY A 42 2.77 -1.67 1.47
C GLY A 42 1.36 -1.35 0.99
N SER A 43 1.11 -1.51 -0.30
CA SER A 43 -0.25 -1.54 -0.85
C SER A 43 -0.64 -2.99 -1.16
N TYR A 44 -1.93 -3.30 -0.99
CA TYR A 44 -2.49 -4.55 -1.48
C TYR A 44 -3.99 -4.43 -1.74
N ARG A 45 -4.53 -5.38 -2.50
CA ARG A 45 -5.96 -5.52 -2.75
C ARG A 45 -6.57 -6.55 -1.79
N GLU A 46 -7.49 -6.10 -0.93
CA GLU A 46 -8.13 -6.94 0.08
C GLU A 46 -8.84 -8.17 -0.52
N ASP A 47 -9.43 -8.01 -1.70
CA ASP A 47 -10.15 -9.06 -2.44
C ASP A 47 -9.26 -10.07 -3.15
N GLU A 48 -7.97 -9.79 -3.31
CA GLU A 48 -6.99 -10.70 -3.95
C GLU A 48 -6.11 -11.44 -2.91
N VAL A 49 -6.41 -11.34 -1.61
CA VAL A 49 -5.61 -11.95 -0.53
C VAL A 49 -6.45 -12.93 0.29
N PRO A 50 -6.56 -14.20 -0.14
CA PRO A 50 -7.19 -15.24 0.67
C PRO A 50 -6.46 -15.43 2.01
N PRO A 51 -7.15 -15.74 3.13
CA PRO A 51 -6.51 -15.95 4.42
C PRO A 51 -5.39 -17.03 4.41
N ASP A 52 -5.55 -18.07 3.59
CA ASP A 52 -4.59 -19.17 3.48
C ASP A 52 -3.39 -18.88 2.56
N SER A 53 -3.41 -17.76 1.83
CA SER A 53 -2.29 -17.32 0.98
C SER A 53 -1.06 -16.98 1.82
N ALA A 54 0.12 -16.98 1.20
CA ALA A 54 1.37 -16.63 1.89
C ALA A 54 1.31 -15.21 2.48
N PHE A 55 0.73 -14.25 1.75
CA PHE A 55 0.55 -12.89 2.22
C PHE A 55 -0.57 -12.78 3.28
N GLY A 56 -1.67 -13.52 3.13
CA GLY A 56 -2.74 -13.58 4.14
C GLY A 56 -2.23 -14.05 5.50
N LYS A 57 -1.40 -15.10 5.52
CA LYS A 57 -0.72 -15.58 6.74
C LYS A 57 0.21 -14.52 7.32
N LEU A 58 0.99 -13.84 6.48
CA LEU A 58 1.84 -12.73 6.92
C LEU A 58 1.02 -11.62 7.58
N LEU A 59 -0.11 -11.21 6.99
CA LEU A 59 -0.98 -10.18 7.56
C LEU A 59 -1.48 -10.54 8.97
N ILE A 60 -1.82 -11.81 9.20
CA ILE A 60 -2.22 -12.31 10.52
C ILE A 60 -1.03 -12.22 11.50
N GLU A 61 0.17 -12.62 11.09
CA GLU A 61 1.39 -12.54 11.90
C GLU A 61 1.74 -11.09 12.28
N VAL A 62 1.70 -10.16 11.32
CA VAL A 62 2.15 -8.77 11.52
C VAL A 62 1.10 -7.88 12.18
N ASN A 63 -0.19 -8.25 12.15
CA ASN A 63 -1.21 -7.54 12.94
C ASN A 63 -0.91 -7.58 14.44
N ALA A 64 -0.13 -8.55 14.92
CA ALA A 64 0.38 -8.58 16.30
C ALA A 64 1.55 -7.60 16.56
N LEU A 65 2.12 -6.97 15.52
CA LEU A 65 3.37 -6.20 15.55
C LEU A 65 3.18 -4.68 15.33
N ASN A 66 2.00 -4.12 15.64
CA ASN A 66 1.67 -2.69 15.45
C ASN A 66 1.69 -2.21 13.98
N VAL A 67 1.21 -3.03 13.04
CA VAL A 67 1.00 -2.57 11.66
C VAL A 67 -0.19 -1.60 11.60
N PHE A 68 0.02 -0.44 10.97
CA PHE A 68 -1.05 0.51 10.70
C PHE A 68 -1.67 0.23 9.33
N GLN A 69 -2.94 -0.13 9.31
CA GLN A 69 -3.68 -0.38 8.07
C GLN A 69 -4.55 0.82 7.71
N ILE A 70 -4.41 1.30 6.47
CA ILE A 70 -5.27 2.33 5.90
C ILE A 70 -6.10 1.68 4.81
N ARG A 71 -7.41 1.57 5.04
CA ARG A 71 -8.34 1.11 4.01
C ARG A 71 -8.65 2.27 3.06
N VAL A 72 -8.32 2.10 1.79
CA VAL A 72 -8.65 3.07 0.73
C VAL A 72 -9.89 2.56 -0.01
N PRO A 73 -11.07 3.17 0.17
CA PRO A 73 -12.27 2.73 -0.53
C PRO A 73 -12.19 3.07 -2.03
N PRO A 74 -13.03 2.43 -2.87
CA PRO A 74 -13.21 2.86 -4.25
C PRO A 74 -13.55 4.35 -4.34
N LEU A 75 -13.12 5.01 -5.42
CA LEU A 75 -13.44 6.41 -5.67
C LEU A 75 -14.95 6.58 -5.87
N ASP A 76 -15.54 7.55 -5.16
CA ASP A 76 -16.92 7.96 -5.43
C ASP A 76 -17.00 8.82 -6.71
N LEU A 77 -18.24 9.06 -7.18
CA LEU A 77 -18.47 9.84 -8.40
C LEU A 77 -17.90 11.28 -8.32
N SER A 78 -17.86 11.87 -7.13
CA SER A 78 -17.31 13.20 -6.93
C SER A 78 -15.79 13.20 -7.12
N ALA A 79 -15.11 12.23 -6.50
CA ALA A 79 -13.67 12.03 -6.62
C ALA A 79 -13.27 11.70 -8.06
N VAL A 80 -14.05 10.87 -8.77
CA VAL A 80 -13.83 10.59 -10.20
C VAL A 80 -13.99 11.86 -11.04
N ASN A 81 -15.03 12.66 -10.82
CA ASN A 81 -15.22 13.93 -11.53
C ASN A 81 -14.05 14.91 -11.30
N ILE A 82 -13.52 14.97 -10.06
CA ILE A 82 -12.32 15.74 -9.73
C ILE A 82 -11.11 15.22 -10.52
N LEU A 83 -10.88 13.91 -10.50
CA LEU A 83 -9.74 13.29 -11.17
C LEU A 83 -9.75 13.54 -12.68
N VAL A 84 -10.90 13.41 -13.33
CA VAL A 84 -11.05 13.68 -14.76
C VAL A 84 -10.92 15.19 -15.05
N SER A 85 -11.45 16.06 -14.17
CA SER A 85 -11.27 17.51 -14.26
C SER A 85 -9.81 17.92 -14.24
N TYR A 86 -9.00 17.33 -13.35
CA TYR A 86 -7.55 17.54 -13.32
C TYR A 86 -6.86 16.98 -14.57
N ALA A 87 -7.17 15.75 -14.98
CA ALA A 87 -6.54 15.10 -16.13
C ALA A 87 -6.79 15.88 -17.44
N LEU A 88 -8.01 16.37 -17.64
CA LEU A 88 -8.41 17.10 -18.84
C LEU A 88 -8.21 18.62 -18.74
N ARG A 89 -7.83 19.14 -17.57
CA ARG A 89 -7.68 20.58 -17.29
C ARG A 89 -8.93 21.39 -17.60
N MET A 90 -10.11 20.82 -17.38
CA MET A 90 -11.40 21.48 -17.61
C MET A 90 -12.17 21.61 -16.30
N SER A 91 -13.12 22.54 -16.24
CA SER A 91 -13.94 22.72 -15.04
C SER A 91 -14.76 21.47 -14.73
N GLN A 92 -14.90 21.14 -13.45
CA GLN A 92 -15.75 20.03 -12.96
C GLN A 92 -17.20 20.10 -13.43
N ARG A 93 -17.69 21.29 -13.83
CA ARG A 93 -19.04 21.47 -14.41
C ARG A 93 -19.19 20.78 -15.77
N LEU A 94 -18.13 20.80 -16.60
CA LEU A 94 -18.13 20.23 -17.95
C LEU A 94 -17.90 18.71 -17.95
N ILE A 95 -17.45 18.16 -16.83
CA ILE A 95 -17.03 16.75 -16.69
C ILE A 95 -17.99 15.96 -15.79
N ARG A 96 -19.09 16.59 -15.35
CA ARG A 96 -20.11 15.92 -14.54
C ARG A 96 -20.56 14.64 -15.24
N PRO A 97 -20.84 13.57 -14.46
CA PRO A 97 -21.39 12.34 -15.00
C PRO A 97 -22.59 12.63 -15.91
N LEU A 98 -22.59 11.98 -17.07
CA LEU A 98 -23.80 11.86 -17.89
C LEU A 98 -24.73 10.98 -17.07
N ALA A 99 -25.88 11.51 -16.65
CA ALA A 99 -26.83 10.89 -15.72
C ALA A 99 -26.94 9.36 -15.80
#